data_AF-A0A7S2LWD3-F1
#
_entry.id   AF-A0A7S2LWD3-F1
#
_cell.length_a   1.000
_cell.length_b   1.000
_cell.length_c   1.000
_cell.angle_alpha   90.00
_cell.angle_beta   90.00
_cell.angle_gamma   90.00
#
_symmetry.space_group_name_H-M   'P 1'
#
loop_
_entity.id
_entity.type
_entity.pdbx_description
1 polymer ?
#
loop_
_entity_poly.entity_id
_entity_poly.type
_entity_poly.pdbx_seq_one_letter_code
_entity_poly.pdbx_strand_id
1 'polypeptide(L)'
;MAGESCTVRCKVPYYGDSVLAACPADNTDPERTLDWTPPTCQLKDCPDMVVVPEGYRRAARGWQCDEGFGGTVVMGCQIITSCVGVPELSGCAQEMPCSVPAFDPCRHDPSGCSDVSLGGSCALRCKPPFTGPVTTATCSASAFFGGLPGKLPWALPLQWALPQCSPLPCVDPLPVQPGYVKTADGWVCAPGYLGQADVTCKLDEQCNQLPFELSGCLPPVPCALPPVDDCAIDMSDCLSVEPGTECTARCKIPWAPASAQAACPLGNVDPSRLLDWVDGGPPNCTLLDCLDPLAADVPIGYVKKDVGWMCDETAGEAGYAGDVVACCNITSSCVPRLVLSGCFPVMTCTVPAYDECMYKAENCGAIAPGQTCEAHCRLPYVGVEDEPGCPDQVLAACR
;
A
#
# COMPACT_ATOMS: atom_id res chain seq x y z
N MET A 1 -25.97 -35.96 63.32
CA MET A 1 -25.63 -35.08 64.46
C MET A 1 -24.11 -35.02 64.61
N ALA A 2 -23.58 -34.04 65.34
CA ALA A 2 -22.16 -34.03 65.67
C ALA A 2 -21.77 -35.36 66.35
N GLY A 3 -20.68 -35.99 65.89
CA GLY A 3 -20.20 -37.28 66.38
C GLY A 3 -20.87 -38.51 65.77
N GLU A 4 -21.90 -38.34 64.94
CA GLU A 4 -22.51 -39.46 64.21
C GLU A 4 -21.73 -39.81 62.94
N SER A 5 -21.89 -41.05 62.48
CA SER A 5 -21.32 -41.53 61.22
C SER A 5 -22.35 -42.31 60.40
N CYS A 6 -22.11 -42.38 59.10
CA CYS A 6 -22.89 -43.17 58.15
C CYS A 6 -21.95 -43.92 57.19
N THR A 7 -22.45 -45.01 56.60
CA THR A 7 -21.69 -45.77 55.61
C THR A 7 -22.06 -45.31 54.21
N VAL A 8 -21.08 -44.84 53.44
CA VAL A 8 -21.25 -44.52 52.01
C VAL A 8 -20.86 -45.73 51.19
N ARG A 9 -21.73 -46.13 50.26
CA ARG A 9 -21.54 -47.29 49.37
C ARG A 9 -21.62 -46.85 47.92
N CYS A 10 -20.93 -47.57 47.04
CA CYS A 10 -21.13 -47.42 45.61
C CYS A 10 -22.60 -47.69 45.25
N LYS A 11 -23.18 -46.78 44.46
CA LYS A 11 -24.54 -46.94 43.95
C LYS A 11 -24.52 -48.02 42.88
N VAL A 12 -25.47 -48.95 42.89
CA VAL A 12 -25.65 -49.94 41.80
C VAL A 12 -25.79 -49.18 40.46
N PRO A 13 -25.09 -49.57 39.37
CA PRO A 13 -24.37 -50.83 39.13
C PRO A 13 -22.87 -50.84 39.51
N TYR A 14 -22.39 -49.83 40.23
CA TYR A 14 -21.00 -49.80 40.67
C TYR A 14 -20.78 -50.66 41.91
N TYR A 15 -19.64 -51.32 41.94
CA TYR A 15 -19.18 -52.14 43.04
C TYR A 15 -17.85 -51.60 43.56
N GLY A 16 -17.67 -51.66 44.86
CA GLY A 16 -16.48 -51.15 45.53
C GLY A 16 -16.66 -51.24 47.04
N ASP A 17 -15.60 -50.89 47.75
CA ASP A 17 -15.63 -50.89 49.20
C ASP A 17 -16.58 -49.80 49.72
N SER A 18 -17.16 -50.04 50.89
CA SER A 18 -17.90 -49.00 51.59
C SER A 18 -16.98 -48.24 52.53
N VAL A 19 -17.12 -46.93 52.59
CA VAL A 19 -16.35 -46.06 53.47
C VAL A 19 -17.24 -45.47 54.56
N LEU A 20 -16.66 -45.19 55.73
CA LEU A 20 -17.37 -44.50 56.80
C LEU A 20 -17.22 -42.99 56.60
N ALA A 21 -18.33 -42.27 56.56
CA ALA A 21 -18.37 -40.83 56.59
C ALA A 21 -18.80 -40.37 57.99
N ALA A 22 -18.05 -39.48 58.62
CA ALA A 22 -18.31 -39.06 60.00
C ALA A 22 -18.48 -37.55 60.09
N CYS A 23 -19.38 -37.11 60.97
CA CYS A 23 -19.49 -35.73 61.37
C CYS A 23 -18.64 -35.52 62.64
N PRO A 24 -17.68 -34.58 62.65
CA PRO A 24 -16.86 -34.30 63.81
C PRO A 24 -17.70 -34.01 65.06
N ALA A 25 -17.25 -34.54 66.20
CA ALA A 25 -18.00 -34.45 67.46
C ALA A 25 -18.14 -33.01 68.00
N ASP A 26 -17.26 -32.12 67.56
CA ASP A 26 -17.21 -30.70 67.89
C ASP A 26 -17.89 -29.80 66.84
N ASN A 27 -18.60 -30.37 65.87
CA ASN A 27 -19.20 -29.59 64.80
C ASN A 27 -20.37 -28.72 65.31
N THR A 28 -20.18 -27.39 65.29
CA THR A 28 -21.19 -26.37 65.58
C THR A 28 -21.71 -25.65 64.33
N ASP A 29 -21.17 -25.96 63.15
CA ASP A 29 -21.52 -25.35 61.87
C ASP A 29 -22.56 -26.22 61.12
N PRO A 30 -23.78 -25.71 60.86
CA PRO A 30 -24.80 -26.46 60.14
C PRO A 30 -24.45 -26.73 58.67
N GLU A 31 -23.50 -25.99 58.07
CA GLU A 31 -23.08 -26.16 56.68
C GLU A 31 -21.83 -27.06 56.53
N ARG A 32 -21.25 -27.54 57.64
CA ARG A 32 -20.06 -28.41 57.57
C ARG A 32 -20.41 -29.76 56.93
N THR A 33 -19.66 -30.11 55.90
CA THR A 33 -19.74 -31.42 55.23
C THR A 33 -19.14 -32.53 56.08
N LEU A 34 -19.58 -33.77 55.86
CA LEU A 34 -18.99 -34.95 56.51
C LEU A 34 -17.51 -35.10 56.13
N ASP A 35 -16.70 -35.56 57.08
CA ASP A 35 -15.31 -35.96 56.81
C ASP A 35 -15.32 -37.38 56.25
N TRP A 36 -15.01 -37.51 54.95
CA TRP A 36 -14.93 -38.80 54.27
C TRP A 36 -14.05 -38.73 53.02
N THR A 37 -13.61 -39.89 52.53
CA THR A 37 -12.93 -40.04 51.24
C THR A 37 -13.79 -40.90 50.31
N PRO A 38 -14.03 -40.49 49.05
CA PRO A 38 -14.85 -41.28 48.13
C PRO A 38 -14.32 -42.71 47.92
N PRO A 39 -15.17 -43.75 47.96
CA PRO A 39 -14.75 -45.11 47.68
C PRO A 39 -14.41 -45.26 46.19
N THR A 40 -13.48 -46.16 45.89
CA THR A 40 -13.18 -46.57 44.50
C THR A 40 -14.33 -47.42 43.98
N CYS A 41 -15.21 -46.82 43.19
CA CYS A 41 -16.34 -47.51 42.57
C CYS A 41 -15.98 -47.94 41.14
N GLN A 42 -16.01 -49.25 40.89
CA GLN A 42 -15.78 -49.83 39.57
C GLN A 42 -17.07 -50.42 39.01
N LEU A 43 -17.31 -50.22 37.72
CA LEU A 43 -18.40 -50.90 37.04
C LEU A 43 -17.97 -52.36 36.81
N LYS A 44 -18.70 -53.31 37.41
CA LYS A 44 -18.32 -54.73 37.32
C LYS A 44 -18.55 -55.28 35.91
N ASP A 45 -19.70 -54.98 35.32
CA ASP A 45 -20.09 -55.45 34.00
C ASP A 45 -20.79 -54.30 33.26
N CYS A 46 -20.36 -54.00 32.03
CA CYS A 46 -21.12 -53.14 31.14
C CYS A 46 -22.21 -54.01 30.47
N PRO A 47 -23.48 -53.57 30.39
CA PRO A 47 -24.52 -54.38 29.77
C PRO A 47 -24.19 -54.71 28.32
N ASP A 48 -24.61 -55.89 27.85
CA ASP A 48 -24.46 -56.30 26.46
C ASP A 48 -25.19 -55.33 25.53
N MET A 49 -24.58 -55.00 24.38
CA MET A 49 -25.24 -54.20 23.34
C MET A 49 -26.44 -54.94 22.76
N VAL A 50 -27.61 -54.33 22.85
CA VAL A 50 -28.84 -54.82 22.20
C VAL A 50 -28.86 -54.47 20.71
N VAL A 51 -28.30 -53.32 20.35
CA VAL A 51 -28.20 -52.84 18.97
C VAL A 51 -26.72 -52.69 18.63
N VAL A 52 -26.29 -53.37 17.57
CA VAL A 52 -24.92 -53.27 17.06
C VAL A 52 -24.83 -52.04 16.17
N PRO A 53 -23.94 -51.08 16.46
CA PRO A 53 -23.71 -49.93 15.58
C PRO A 53 -23.20 -50.38 14.20
N GLU A 54 -23.49 -49.58 13.18
CA GLU A 54 -22.99 -49.82 11.82
C GLU A 54 -21.45 -49.89 11.81
N GLY A 55 -20.91 -50.82 11.01
CA GLY A 55 -19.47 -51.04 10.90
C GLY A 55 -18.86 -52.00 11.92
N TYR A 56 -19.68 -52.56 12.80
CA TYR A 56 -19.25 -53.57 13.77
C TYR A 56 -20.06 -54.85 13.60
N ARG A 57 -19.43 -55.99 13.88
CA ARG A 57 -20.10 -57.29 13.95
C ARG A 57 -19.57 -58.13 15.11
N ARG A 58 -20.43 -58.98 15.67
CA ARG A 58 -20.07 -59.88 16.77
C ARG A 58 -19.39 -61.13 16.22
N ALA A 59 -18.17 -61.40 16.67
CA ALA A 59 -17.41 -62.60 16.35
C ALA A 59 -17.33 -63.56 17.56
N ALA A 60 -16.83 -64.78 17.33
CA ALA A 60 -16.68 -65.79 18.38
C ALA A 60 -15.75 -65.35 19.55
N ARG A 61 -14.86 -64.37 19.30
CA ARG A 61 -13.86 -63.88 20.28
C ARG A 61 -14.06 -62.41 20.68
N GLY A 62 -15.24 -61.84 20.45
CA GLY A 62 -15.54 -60.44 20.78
C GLY A 62 -16.05 -59.66 19.57
N TRP A 63 -15.79 -58.35 19.55
CA TRP A 63 -16.21 -57.48 18.45
C TRP A 63 -15.12 -57.36 17.39
N GLN A 64 -15.53 -57.33 16.13
CA GLN A 64 -14.65 -57.04 14.99
C GLN A 64 -15.34 -56.07 14.05
N CYS A 65 -14.60 -55.42 13.16
CA CYS A 65 -15.20 -54.59 12.13
C CYS A 65 -15.99 -55.43 11.13
N ASP A 66 -17.05 -54.83 10.63
CA ASP A 66 -17.89 -55.42 9.59
C ASP A 66 -17.23 -55.32 8.21
N GLU A 67 -17.80 -55.98 7.21
CA GLU A 67 -17.32 -55.90 5.83
C GLU A 67 -17.36 -54.45 5.30
N GLY A 68 -16.26 -53.98 4.72
CA GLY A 68 -16.10 -52.58 4.29
C GLY A 68 -15.68 -51.60 5.40
N PHE A 69 -15.43 -52.10 6.61
CA PHE A 69 -14.90 -51.31 7.72
C PHE A 69 -13.54 -51.86 8.17
N GLY A 70 -12.55 -50.98 8.27
CA GLY A 70 -11.22 -51.29 8.80
C GLY A 70 -11.10 -50.80 10.24
N GLY A 71 -10.40 -51.53 11.10
CA GLY A 71 -10.37 -51.16 12.51
C GLY A 71 -9.64 -52.07 13.48
N THR A 72 -9.29 -51.52 14.65
CA THR A 72 -9.17 -52.30 15.88
C THR A 72 -10.33 -51.90 16.77
N VAL A 73 -11.26 -52.84 17.02
CA VAL A 73 -12.41 -52.55 17.87
C VAL A 73 -11.97 -52.34 19.31
N VAL A 74 -12.38 -51.21 19.88
CA VAL A 74 -12.25 -50.91 21.30
C VAL A 74 -13.65 -50.78 21.88
N MET A 75 -13.97 -51.65 22.83
CA MET A 75 -15.23 -51.60 23.59
C MET A 75 -14.99 -50.81 24.88
N GLY A 76 -15.61 -49.64 24.95
CA GLY A 76 -15.69 -48.80 26.14
C GLY A 76 -17.05 -48.93 26.83
N CYS A 77 -17.16 -48.35 28.03
CA CYS A 77 -18.44 -48.20 28.72
C CYS A 77 -18.60 -46.74 29.13
N GLN A 78 -19.51 -46.03 28.48
CA GLN A 78 -19.80 -44.64 28.76
C GLN A 78 -20.86 -44.55 29.86
N ILE A 79 -20.57 -43.79 30.91
CA ILE A 79 -21.51 -43.56 32.01
C ILE A 79 -22.39 -42.37 31.63
N ILE A 80 -23.69 -42.60 31.41
CA ILE A 80 -24.65 -41.52 31.15
C ILE A 80 -25.22 -40.97 32.47
N THR A 81 -25.96 -39.85 32.39
CA THR A 81 -26.51 -39.10 33.53
C THR A 81 -27.41 -39.92 34.47
N SER A 82 -27.94 -41.07 34.01
CA SER A 82 -28.72 -42.01 34.83
C SER A 82 -27.88 -43.01 35.63
N CYS A 83 -26.54 -42.86 35.64
CA CYS A 83 -25.59 -43.82 36.24
C CYS A 83 -25.66 -45.22 35.61
N VAL A 84 -26.19 -45.32 34.40
CA VAL A 84 -26.21 -46.56 33.61
C VAL A 84 -24.98 -46.55 32.69
N GLY A 85 -24.20 -47.62 32.72
CA GLY A 85 -23.14 -47.82 31.73
C GLY A 85 -23.77 -48.20 30.39
N VAL A 86 -23.47 -47.44 29.34
CA VAL A 86 -23.86 -47.75 27.96
C VAL A 86 -22.60 -48.23 27.24
N PRO A 87 -22.59 -49.45 26.69
CA PRO A 87 -21.46 -49.93 25.90
C PRO A 87 -21.28 -49.04 24.66
N GLU A 88 -20.03 -48.66 24.39
CA GLU A 88 -19.65 -47.85 23.24
C GLU A 88 -18.57 -48.60 22.46
N LEU A 89 -18.82 -48.84 21.18
CA LEU A 89 -17.80 -49.36 20.27
C LEU A 89 -17.14 -48.20 19.54
N SER A 90 -15.82 -48.25 19.51
CA SER A 90 -15.00 -47.33 18.73
C SER A 90 -13.93 -48.10 17.97
N GLY A 91 -13.31 -47.44 16.99
CA GLY A 91 -12.12 -47.96 16.31
C GLY A 91 -12.37 -48.68 14.99
N CYS A 92 -13.62 -48.91 14.56
CA CYS A 92 -13.93 -49.24 13.16
C CYS A 92 -14.32 -47.98 12.40
N ALA A 93 -13.79 -47.82 11.19
CA ALA A 93 -14.14 -46.76 10.26
C ALA A 93 -14.38 -47.37 8.87
N GLN A 94 -15.28 -46.77 8.11
CA GLN A 94 -15.53 -47.18 6.74
C GLN A 94 -14.24 -47.05 5.92
N GLU A 95 -13.89 -48.08 5.16
CA GLU A 95 -12.76 -48.04 4.24
C GLU A 95 -13.07 -47.02 3.14
N MET A 96 -12.33 -45.92 3.12
CA MET A 96 -12.41 -44.94 2.04
C MET A 96 -11.26 -45.13 1.06
N PRO A 97 -11.48 -44.93 -0.25
CA PRO A 97 -10.40 -44.90 -1.24
C PRO A 97 -9.31 -43.91 -0.83
N CYS A 98 -8.07 -44.18 -1.24
CA CYS A 98 -7.00 -43.22 -1.05
C CYS A 98 -7.31 -41.91 -1.81
N SER A 99 -6.99 -40.77 -1.20
CA SER A 99 -7.13 -39.48 -1.87
C SER A 99 -5.92 -39.18 -2.74
N VAL A 100 -6.18 -38.52 -3.86
CA VAL A 100 -5.14 -37.94 -4.71
C VAL A 100 -4.55 -36.71 -3.99
N PRO A 101 -3.25 -36.68 -3.63
CA PRO A 101 -2.62 -35.51 -3.03
C PRO A 101 -2.67 -34.29 -3.96
N ALA A 102 -2.37 -33.08 -3.47
CA ALA A 102 -2.34 -31.90 -4.33
C ALA A 102 -1.25 -31.99 -5.42
N PHE A 103 -1.61 -31.63 -6.67
CA PHE A 103 -0.72 -31.61 -7.84
C PHE A 103 -1.14 -30.48 -8.80
N ASP A 104 -0.34 -30.23 -9.84
CA ASP A 104 -0.67 -29.27 -10.89
C ASP A 104 -1.60 -29.94 -11.93
N PRO A 105 -2.90 -29.56 -12.01
CA PRO A 105 -3.88 -30.19 -12.89
C PRO A 105 -3.63 -29.93 -14.39
N CYS A 106 -2.69 -29.03 -14.71
CA CYS A 106 -2.23 -28.81 -16.07
C CYS A 106 -1.04 -29.70 -16.45
N ARG A 107 -0.25 -30.18 -15.49
CA ARG A 107 0.94 -30.99 -15.78
C ARG A 107 0.68 -32.48 -15.64
N HIS A 108 -0.17 -32.87 -14.71
CA HIS A 108 -0.39 -34.27 -14.36
C HIS A 108 -1.85 -34.67 -14.60
N ASP A 109 -2.02 -35.86 -15.14
CA ASP A 109 -3.30 -36.51 -15.35
C ASP A 109 -3.47 -37.66 -14.34
N PRO A 110 -4.31 -37.48 -13.30
CA PRO A 110 -4.61 -38.52 -12.31
C PRO A 110 -5.87 -39.30 -12.66
N SER A 111 -6.39 -39.23 -13.89
CA SER A 111 -7.70 -39.82 -14.25
C SER A 111 -7.86 -41.30 -13.87
N GLY A 112 -6.77 -42.05 -13.71
CA GLY A 112 -6.77 -43.43 -13.23
C GLY A 112 -6.71 -43.61 -11.70
N CYS A 113 -6.73 -42.53 -10.92
CA CYS A 113 -6.40 -42.53 -9.49
C CYS A 113 -7.54 -42.06 -8.55
N SER A 114 -8.75 -41.81 -9.07
CA SER A 114 -9.88 -41.31 -8.24
C SER A 114 -10.41 -42.33 -7.23
N ASP A 115 -10.26 -43.64 -7.50
CA ASP A 115 -10.95 -44.71 -6.76
C ASP A 115 -10.01 -45.87 -6.41
N VAL A 116 -8.78 -45.56 -5.97
CA VAL A 116 -7.79 -46.59 -5.61
C VAL A 116 -8.12 -47.17 -4.24
N SER A 117 -8.57 -48.43 -4.22
CA SER A 117 -8.80 -49.21 -2.99
C SER A 117 -7.49 -49.42 -2.21
N LEU A 118 -7.60 -49.75 -0.92
CA LEU A 118 -6.46 -50.10 -0.07
C LEU A 118 -5.62 -51.23 -0.69
N GLY A 119 -4.30 -51.04 -0.78
CA GLY A 119 -3.39 -51.96 -1.47
C GLY A 119 -3.36 -51.82 -3.00
N GLY A 120 -4.26 -51.02 -3.57
CA GLY A 120 -4.32 -50.74 -5.00
C GLY A 120 -3.20 -49.83 -5.50
N SER A 121 -3.09 -49.74 -6.82
CA SER A 121 -2.19 -48.79 -7.48
C SER A 121 -2.83 -48.22 -8.74
N CYS A 122 -2.40 -47.02 -9.12
CA CYS A 122 -2.81 -46.35 -10.35
C CYS A 122 -1.60 -45.73 -11.07
N ALA A 123 -1.73 -45.50 -12.37
CA ALA A 123 -0.71 -44.86 -13.18
C ALA A 123 -0.95 -43.34 -13.26
N LEU A 124 0.06 -42.55 -12.93
CA LEU A 124 0.08 -41.10 -13.14
C LEU A 124 0.81 -40.79 -14.44
N ARG A 125 0.18 -39.96 -15.27
CA ARG A 125 0.71 -39.56 -16.57
C ARG A 125 0.94 -38.06 -16.60
N CYS A 126 1.82 -37.62 -17.48
CA CYS A 126 1.86 -36.20 -17.85
C CYS A 126 0.65 -35.90 -18.74
N LYS A 127 -0.03 -34.79 -18.44
CA LYS A 127 -1.13 -34.28 -19.27
C LYS A 127 -0.53 -33.60 -20.51
N PRO A 128 -1.06 -33.83 -21.74
CA PRO A 128 -0.62 -33.08 -22.91
C PRO A 128 -0.71 -31.55 -22.67
N PRO A 129 0.23 -30.73 -23.18
CA PRO A 129 1.36 -31.05 -24.05
C PRO A 129 2.63 -31.49 -23.31
N PHE A 130 2.56 -31.83 -22.03
CA PHE A 130 3.73 -32.33 -21.32
C PHE A 130 4.01 -33.80 -21.68
N THR A 131 5.28 -34.14 -21.77
CA THR A 131 5.76 -35.51 -21.97
C THR A 131 6.69 -35.91 -20.85
N GLY A 132 6.68 -37.17 -20.48
CA GLY A 132 7.47 -37.70 -19.37
C GLY A 132 7.20 -39.18 -19.12
N PRO A 133 7.98 -39.80 -18.22
CA PRO A 133 7.75 -41.18 -17.82
C PRO A 133 6.42 -41.30 -17.07
N VAL A 134 5.80 -42.49 -17.14
CA VAL A 134 4.64 -42.82 -16.30
C VAL A 134 5.16 -43.27 -14.94
N THR A 135 4.61 -42.73 -13.86
CA THR A 135 4.90 -43.22 -12.50
C THR A 135 3.69 -43.91 -11.91
N THR A 136 3.92 -44.76 -10.91
CA THR A 136 2.86 -45.50 -10.22
C THR A 136 2.62 -44.87 -8.86
N ALA A 137 1.37 -44.58 -8.55
CA ALA A 137 0.92 -44.21 -7.22
C ALA A 137 0.29 -45.42 -6.54
N THR A 138 0.63 -45.65 -5.27
CA THR A 138 0.21 -46.82 -4.50
C THR A 138 -0.55 -46.39 -3.25
N CYS A 139 -1.67 -47.06 -2.98
CA CYS A 139 -2.42 -46.92 -1.75
C CYS A 139 -1.94 -47.99 -0.77
N SER A 140 -1.33 -47.60 0.36
CA SER A 140 -0.78 -48.57 1.30
C SER A 140 -1.86 -49.44 1.92
N ALA A 141 -1.69 -50.76 1.87
CA ALA A 141 -2.59 -51.72 2.53
C ALA A 141 -2.51 -51.67 4.07
N SER A 142 -1.45 -51.05 4.62
CA SER A 142 -1.13 -51.08 6.05
C SER A 142 -1.27 -49.73 6.74
N ALA A 143 -1.87 -48.73 6.09
CA ALA A 143 -2.03 -47.40 6.65
C ALA A 143 -3.23 -47.32 7.62
N PHE A 144 -3.30 -48.27 8.54
CA PHE A 144 -4.18 -48.19 9.69
C PHE A 144 -3.51 -47.28 10.72
N PHE A 145 -3.67 -45.96 10.57
CA PHE A 145 -3.16 -45.00 11.56
C PHE A 145 -3.89 -45.24 12.88
N GLY A 146 -3.19 -45.89 13.81
CA GLY A 146 -3.62 -46.03 15.19
C GLY A 146 -3.96 -44.67 15.78
N GLY A 147 -5.27 -44.49 16.01
CA GLY A 147 -5.94 -43.44 16.76
C GLY A 147 -5.07 -42.40 17.46
N LEU A 148 -4.97 -41.22 16.84
CA LEU A 148 -5.09 -40.00 17.63
C LEU A 148 -6.58 -39.67 17.74
N PRO A 149 -7.18 -39.73 18.94
CA PRO A 149 -8.57 -39.35 19.12
C PRO A 149 -8.74 -37.88 18.71
N GLY A 150 -9.65 -37.61 17.76
CA GLY A 150 -10.01 -36.26 17.32
C GLY A 150 -9.47 -35.81 15.95
N LYS A 151 -8.69 -36.63 15.23
CA LYS A 151 -8.45 -36.41 13.78
C LYS A 151 -9.30 -37.40 12.99
N LEU A 152 -10.38 -36.89 12.38
CA LEU A 152 -11.23 -37.63 11.45
C LEU A 152 -10.38 -38.33 10.38
N PRO A 153 -10.76 -39.53 9.92
CA PRO A 153 -10.01 -40.29 8.93
C PRO A 153 -10.24 -39.68 7.55
N TRP A 154 -9.64 -38.53 7.25
CA TRP A 154 -9.63 -38.05 5.87
C TRP A 154 -8.73 -38.98 5.04
N ALA A 155 -9.24 -39.42 3.91
CA ALA A 155 -8.65 -40.39 2.99
C ALA A 155 -7.12 -40.33 2.92
N LEU A 156 -6.48 -41.48 3.16
CA LEU A 156 -5.02 -41.60 3.13
C LEU A 156 -4.49 -41.07 1.80
N PRO A 157 -3.48 -40.18 1.81
CA PRO A 157 -2.89 -39.73 0.57
C PRO A 157 -2.22 -40.91 -0.15
N LEU A 158 -2.43 -41.02 -1.46
CA LEU A 158 -1.65 -41.93 -2.29
C LEU A 158 -0.16 -41.68 -2.08
N GLN A 159 0.60 -42.76 -1.88
CA GLN A 159 2.05 -42.69 -1.90
C GLN A 159 2.51 -42.68 -3.34
N TRP A 160 3.13 -41.58 -3.76
CA TRP A 160 3.48 -41.40 -5.17
C TRP A 160 4.79 -40.65 -5.36
N ALA A 161 5.38 -40.81 -6.54
CA ALA A 161 6.42 -39.95 -7.07
C ALA A 161 5.86 -39.27 -8.31
N LEU A 162 5.79 -37.93 -8.31
CA LEU A 162 5.29 -37.20 -9.47
C LEU A 162 6.21 -37.46 -10.68
N PRO A 163 5.65 -37.76 -11.86
CA PRO A 163 6.46 -37.94 -13.04
C PRO A 163 7.11 -36.60 -13.42
N GLN A 164 8.34 -36.67 -13.95
CA GLN A 164 9.05 -35.51 -14.47
C GLN A 164 8.43 -35.13 -15.81
N CYS A 165 7.51 -34.18 -15.78
CA CYS A 165 6.79 -33.70 -16.95
C CYS A 165 7.51 -32.50 -17.57
N SER A 166 8.11 -32.72 -18.75
CA SER A 166 8.76 -31.68 -19.53
C SER A 166 7.80 -31.18 -20.62
N PRO A 167 7.69 -29.86 -20.83
CA PRO A 167 6.85 -29.33 -21.91
C PRO A 167 7.40 -29.78 -23.26
N LEU A 168 6.52 -30.12 -24.19
CA LEU A 168 6.89 -30.19 -25.61
C LEU A 168 7.44 -28.83 -26.07
N PRO A 169 8.36 -28.80 -27.06
CA PRO A 169 8.82 -27.55 -27.64
C PRO A 169 7.62 -26.77 -28.20
N CYS A 170 7.59 -25.48 -27.90
CA CYS A 170 6.47 -24.61 -28.27
C CYS A 170 6.43 -24.42 -29.79
N VAL A 171 5.22 -24.34 -30.34
CA VAL A 171 5.00 -24.16 -31.78
C VAL A 171 5.14 -22.68 -32.14
N ASP A 172 5.82 -22.38 -33.25
CA ASP A 172 5.97 -21.00 -33.76
C ASP A 172 4.61 -20.30 -33.98
N PRO A 173 4.43 -19.04 -33.53
CA PRO A 173 3.23 -18.29 -33.80
C PRO A 173 3.17 -17.99 -35.29
N LEU A 174 2.00 -18.25 -35.87
CA LEU A 174 1.67 -17.89 -37.23
C LEU A 174 0.44 -16.97 -37.17
N PRO A 175 0.53 -15.69 -37.56
CA PRO A 175 1.70 -14.99 -38.11
C PRO A 175 2.74 -14.60 -37.05
N VAL A 176 3.99 -14.42 -37.48
CA VAL A 176 5.08 -13.89 -36.65
C VAL A 176 4.79 -12.43 -36.28
N GLN A 177 4.94 -12.09 -35.00
CA GLN A 177 4.70 -10.72 -34.52
C GLN A 177 5.72 -9.73 -35.12
N PRO A 178 5.34 -8.47 -35.42
CA PRO A 178 6.28 -7.45 -35.83
C PRO A 178 7.41 -7.27 -34.82
N GLY A 179 8.62 -7.04 -35.31
CA GLY A 179 9.79 -6.84 -34.45
C GLY A 179 10.60 -8.10 -34.16
N TYR A 180 10.19 -9.26 -34.66
CA TYR A 180 10.89 -10.53 -34.45
C TYR A 180 11.22 -11.23 -35.77
N VAL A 181 12.39 -11.88 -35.82
CA VAL A 181 12.83 -12.74 -36.93
C VAL A 181 13.35 -14.04 -36.34
N LYS A 182 12.97 -15.18 -36.92
CA LYS A 182 13.49 -16.49 -36.54
C LYS A 182 14.79 -16.79 -37.29
N THR A 183 15.84 -17.15 -36.56
CA THR A 183 17.15 -17.59 -37.09
C THR A 183 17.40 -19.06 -36.74
N ALA A 184 18.54 -19.60 -37.19
CA ALA A 184 18.95 -20.97 -36.84
C ALA A 184 19.16 -21.15 -35.32
N ASP A 185 19.59 -20.08 -34.63
CA ASP A 185 19.94 -20.10 -33.20
C ASP A 185 18.78 -19.67 -32.29
N GLY A 186 17.63 -19.31 -32.86
CA GLY A 186 16.44 -18.89 -32.12
C GLY A 186 15.82 -17.58 -32.63
N TRP A 187 14.98 -16.97 -31.80
CA TRP A 187 14.34 -15.69 -32.10
C TRP A 187 15.30 -14.54 -31.82
N VAL A 188 15.33 -13.56 -32.71
CA VAL A 188 16.09 -12.31 -32.56
C VAL A 188 15.21 -11.12 -32.94
N CYS A 189 15.59 -9.92 -32.52
CA CYS A 189 14.88 -8.72 -32.92
C CYS A 189 15.06 -8.45 -34.41
N ALA A 190 13.97 -8.06 -35.07
CA ALA A 190 13.97 -7.67 -36.46
C ALA A 190 14.82 -6.40 -36.66
N PRO A 191 15.34 -6.15 -37.88
CA PRO A 191 16.03 -4.89 -38.18
C PRO A 191 15.17 -3.68 -37.80
N GLY A 192 15.77 -2.74 -37.05
CA GLY A 192 15.08 -1.56 -36.54
C GLY A 192 14.35 -1.76 -35.22
N TYR A 193 14.40 -2.94 -34.61
CA TYR A 193 13.96 -3.19 -33.24
C TYR A 193 15.16 -3.44 -32.34
N LEU A 194 15.01 -3.12 -31.06
CA LEU A 194 16.07 -3.16 -30.06
C LEU A 194 15.68 -4.05 -28.90
N GLY A 195 16.68 -4.61 -28.23
CA GLY A 195 16.51 -5.49 -27.07
C GLY A 195 16.92 -6.94 -27.37
N GLN A 196 16.40 -7.86 -26.58
CA GLN A 196 16.64 -9.29 -26.71
C GLN A 196 15.29 -9.99 -26.83
N ALA A 197 15.11 -10.77 -27.89
CA ALA A 197 13.91 -11.57 -28.04
C ALA A 197 13.86 -12.63 -26.94
N ASP A 198 12.79 -12.62 -26.17
CA ASP A 198 12.47 -13.62 -25.17
C ASP A 198 11.23 -14.40 -25.58
N VAL A 199 11.24 -15.70 -25.28
CA VAL A 199 10.23 -16.66 -25.71
C VAL A 199 9.63 -17.28 -24.46
N THR A 200 8.44 -16.83 -24.08
CA THR A 200 7.72 -17.41 -22.94
C THR A 200 6.55 -18.23 -23.43
N CYS A 201 6.49 -19.50 -23.05
CA CYS A 201 5.38 -20.37 -23.37
C CYS A 201 4.32 -20.29 -22.27
N LYS A 202 3.12 -19.82 -22.60
CA LYS A 202 2.00 -19.71 -21.64
C LYS A 202 0.98 -20.80 -21.92
N LEU A 203 0.55 -21.50 -20.87
CA LEU A 203 -0.58 -22.43 -20.96
C LEU A 203 -1.88 -21.62 -21.05
N ASP A 204 -2.81 -22.06 -21.91
CA ASP A 204 -4.19 -21.58 -21.86
C ASP A 204 -4.92 -22.06 -20.58
N GLU A 205 -6.10 -21.52 -20.32
CA GLU A 205 -6.93 -21.90 -19.16
C GLU A 205 -7.33 -23.39 -19.17
N GLN A 206 -7.27 -24.04 -20.32
CA GLN A 206 -7.59 -25.45 -20.51
C GLN A 206 -6.34 -26.36 -20.51
N CYS A 207 -5.16 -25.81 -20.26
CA CYS A 207 -3.86 -26.47 -20.31
C CYS A 207 -3.50 -27.13 -21.66
N ASN A 208 -4.16 -26.76 -22.76
CA ASN A 208 -4.10 -27.49 -24.03
C ASN A 208 -3.00 -26.99 -24.97
N GLN A 209 -2.70 -25.69 -24.96
CA GLN A 209 -1.73 -25.10 -25.86
C GLN A 209 -0.74 -24.19 -25.15
N LEU A 210 0.46 -24.16 -25.73
CA LEU A 210 1.52 -23.20 -25.43
C LEU A 210 1.71 -22.29 -26.64
N PRO A 211 0.82 -21.35 -26.97
CA PRO A 211 1.24 -20.24 -27.83
C PRO A 211 2.39 -19.57 -27.08
N PHE A 212 3.56 -19.50 -27.70
CA PHE A 212 4.61 -18.69 -27.09
C PHE A 212 4.37 -17.23 -27.40
N GLU A 213 4.61 -16.43 -26.38
CA GLU A 213 4.60 -14.99 -26.45
C GLU A 213 6.03 -14.52 -26.66
N LEU A 214 6.24 -13.78 -27.74
CA LEU A 214 7.49 -13.10 -28.00
C LEU A 214 7.49 -11.77 -27.25
N SER A 215 8.52 -11.52 -26.47
CA SER A 215 8.70 -10.25 -25.77
C SER A 215 10.14 -9.75 -25.89
N GLY A 216 10.40 -8.52 -25.47
CA GLY A 216 11.75 -7.95 -25.37
C GLY A 216 12.30 -7.26 -26.63
N CYS A 217 11.67 -7.39 -27.79
CA CYS A 217 12.02 -6.56 -28.96
C CYS A 217 11.07 -5.37 -29.08
N LEU A 218 11.61 -4.17 -28.84
CA LEU A 218 10.85 -2.92 -28.84
C LEU A 218 11.31 -2.01 -29.97
N PRO A 219 10.39 -1.29 -30.64
CA PRO A 219 10.77 -0.29 -31.62
C PRO A 219 11.48 0.89 -30.92
N PRO A 220 12.47 1.53 -31.56
CA PRO A 220 13.04 2.79 -31.08
C PRO A 220 11.93 3.84 -31.00
N VAL A 221 11.93 4.62 -29.92
CA VAL A 221 10.95 5.69 -29.70
C VAL A 221 11.66 7.03 -29.45
N PRO A 222 11.11 8.16 -29.94
CA PRO A 222 11.66 9.47 -29.64
C PRO A 222 11.76 9.73 -28.14
N CYS A 223 12.74 10.53 -27.73
CA CYS A 223 12.86 10.95 -26.35
C CYS A 223 11.82 12.01 -25.97
N ALA A 224 11.43 12.01 -24.71
CA ALA A 224 10.60 13.04 -24.11
C ALA A 224 11.42 14.32 -23.84
N LEU A 225 10.72 15.46 -23.85
CA LEU A 225 11.33 16.75 -23.52
C LEU A 225 11.68 16.83 -22.03
N PRO A 226 12.88 17.30 -21.65
CA PRO A 226 13.22 17.58 -20.27
C PRO A 226 12.38 18.75 -19.73
N PRO A 227 12.08 18.80 -18.42
CA PRO A 227 11.39 19.93 -17.83
C PRO A 227 12.30 21.18 -17.91
N VAL A 228 11.84 22.20 -18.63
CA VAL A 228 12.51 23.49 -18.78
C VAL A 228 11.53 24.63 -18.49
N ASP A 229 12.05 25.84 -18.30
CA ASP A 229 11.21 27.04 -18.29
C ASP A 229 10.72 27.32 -19.71
N ASP A 230 9.48 26.93 -20.00
CA ASP A 230 8.83 27.13 -21.30
C ASP A 230 8.76 28.60 -21.72
N CYS A 231 8.90 29.55 -20.79
CA CYS A 231 8.98 30.96 -21.12
C CYS A 231 10.38 31.35 -21.58
N ALA A 232 11.42 30.84 -20.93
CA ALA A 232 12.78 31.20 -21.25
C ALA A 232 13.38 30.41 -22.44
N ILE A 233 12.99 29.13 -22.60
CA ILE A 233 13.62 28.19 -23.53
C ILE A 233 12.61 27.75 -24.61
N ASP A 234 13.06 27.78 -25.86
CA ASP A 234 12.38 27.23 -27.02
C ASP A 234 12.91 25.82 -27.32
N MET A 235 12.02 24.84 -27.16
CA MET A 235 12.25 23.42 -27.45
C MET A 235 11.53 22.95 -28.71
N SER A 236 11.06 23.86 -29.57
CA SER A 236 10.31 23.50 -30.78
C SER A 236 11.09 22.58 -31.73
N ASP A 237 12.40 22.78 -31.85
CA ASP A 237 13.32 21.91 -32.61
C ASP A 237 13.48 20.51 -31.98
N CYS A 238 12.98 20.28 -30.76
CA CYS A 238 13.20 19.08 -29.95
C CYS A 238 11.94 18.24 -29.69
N LEU A 239 10.80 18.54 -30.32
CA LEU A 239 9.51 17.90 -30.01
C LEU A 239 9.44 16.38 -30.33
N SER A 240 10.33 15.88 -31.19
CA SER A 240 10.39 14.46 -31.56
C SER A 240 11.78 14.07 -32.06
N VAL A 241 12.73 13.99 -31.13
CA VAL A 241 14.12 13.61 -31.44
C VAL A 241 14.26 12.10 -31.47
N GLU A 242 14.59 11.55 -32.64
CA GLU A 242 14.80 10.11 -32.82
C GLU A 242 16.04 9.62 -32.06
N PRO A 243 16.09 8.35 -31.63
CA PRO A 243 17.25 7.80 -30.92
C PRO A 243 18.55 7.92 -31.72
N GLY A 244 19.59 8.45 -31.09
CA GLY A 244 20.88 8.73 -31.72
C GLY A 244 20.96 10.04 -32.49
N THR A 245 19.91 10.87 -32.45
CA THR A 245 19.89 12.21 -33.06
C THR A 245 19.90 13.32 -32.01
N GLU A 246 20.17 14.54 -32.46
CA GLU A 246 20.32 15.73 -31.63
C GLU A 246 19.38 16.85 -32.11
N CYS A 247 18.99 17.72 -31.20
CA CYS A 247 18.25 18.95 -31.46
C CYS A 247 18.91 20.15 -30.77
N THR A 248 18.50 21.36 -31.12
CA THR A 248 19.02 22.59 -30.53
C THR A 248 17.93 23.31 -29.72
N ALA A 249 18.15 23.49 -28.43
CA ALA A 249 17.33 24.36 -27.61
C ALA A 249 17.87 25.79 -27.66
N ARG A 250 17.00 26.79 -27.74
CA ARG A 250 17.38 28.21 -27.87
C ARG A 250 16.69 29.04 -26.81
N CYS A 251 17.35 30.08 -26.31
CA CYS A 251 16.64 31.07 -25.50
C CYS A 251 15.62 31.84 -26.36
N LYS A 252 14.42 32.04 -25.83
CA LYS A 252 13.40 32.89 -26.43
C LYS A 252 13.83 34.36 -26.34
N ILE A 253 13.17 35.23 -27.09
CA ILE A 253 13.28 36.70 -26.92
C ILE A 253 12.31 37.11 -25.80
N PRO A 254 12.69 37.94 -24.81
CA PRO A 254 13.87 38.82 -24.75
C PRO A 254 15.05 38.30 -23.90
N TRP A 255 15.17 37.00 -23.70
CA TRP A 255 16.33 36.43 -23.00
C TRP A 255 17.59 36.52 -23.86
N ALA A 256 18.76 36.48 -23.22
CA ALA A 256 20.04 36.58 -23.88
C ALA A 256 20.20 35.45 -24.91
N PRO A 257 20.76 35.74 -26.09
CA PRO A 257 20.93 34.73 -27.12
C PRO A 257 21.93 33.68 -26.67
N ALA A 258 21.42 32.54 -26.20
CA ALA A 258 22.18 31.34 -25.91
C ALA A 258 21.44 30.12 -26.48
N SER A 259 22.19 29.05 -26.74
CA SER A 259 21.66 27.78 -27.22
C SER A 259 22.46 26.62 -26.65
N ALA A 260 21.84 25.47 -26.48
CA ALA A 260 22.49 24.24 -26.08
C ALA A 260 21.96 23.06 -26.90
N GLN A 261 22.80 22.04 -27.09
CA GLN A 261 22.40 20.81 -27.77
C GLN A 261 21.81 19.81 -26.78
N ALA A 262 20.75 19.13 -27.23
CA ALA A 262 20.14 18.02 -26.50
C ALA A 262 20.07 16.81 -27.42
N ALA A 263 20.42 15.63 -26.90
CA ALA A 263 20.52 14.39 -27.66
C ALA A 263 19.58 13.32 -27.10
N CYS A 264 19.00 12.52 -27.98
CA CYS A 264 18.33 11.29 -27.56
C CYS A 264 19.35 10.13 -27.65
N PRO A 265 19.62 9.38 -26.57
CA PRO A 265 20.61 8.31 -26.62
C PRO A 265 20.26 7.26 -27.68
N LEU A 266 21.30 6.73 -28.33
CA LEU A 266 21.13 5.65 -29.30
C LEU A 266 20.48 4.45 -28.61
N GLY A 267 19.46 3.88 -29.26
CA GLY A 267 18.80 2.69 -28.75
C GLY A 267 17.68 2.95 -27.74
N ASN A 268 17.19 4.19 -27.62
CA ASN A 268 16.08 4.48 -26.74
C ASN A 268 14.79 3.76 -27.18
N VAL A 269 14.24 2.95 -26.27
CA VAL A 269 12.96 2.24 -26.41
C VAL A 269 11.94 2.69 -25.34
N ASP A 270 12.33 3.61 -24.46
CA ASP A 270 11.49 4.12 -23.39
C ASP A 270 10.92 5.49 -23.79
N PRO A 271 9.58 5.63 -23.94
CA PRO A 271 8.97 6.90 -24.33
C PRO A 271 9.05 7.97 -23.24
N SER A 272 9.41 7.59 -22.00
CA SER A 272 9.61 8.53 -20.89
C SER A 272 11.06 8.99 -20.72
N ARG A 273 11.99 8.44 -21.52
CA ARG A 273 13.41 8.84 -21.48
C ARG A 273 13.54 10.29 -21.93
N LEU A 274 14.03 11.15 -21.02
CA LEU A 274 14.32 12.55 -21.32
C LEU A 274 15.56 12.69 -22.21
N LEU A 275 15.60 13.77 -22.99
CA LEU A 275 16.81 14.19 -23.72
C LEU A 275 17.96 14.48 -22.75
N ASP A 276 19.18 14.14 -23.19
CA ASP A 276 20.42 14.45 -22.48
C ASP A 276 21.03 15.75 -23.02
N TRP A 277 21.38 16.68 -22.14
CA TRP A 277 22.10 17.90 -22.53
C TRP A 277 23.57 17.58 -22.83
N VAL A 278 23.99 17.81 -24.08
CA VAL A 278 25.35 17.49 -24.56
C VAL A 278 26.40 18.29 -23.79
N ASP A 279 26.12 19.56 -23.53
CA ASP A 279 27.02 20.50 -22.84
C ASP A 279 26.81 20.54 -21.30
N GLY A 280 26.13 19.53 -20.75
CA GLY A 280 25.94 19.39 -19.30
C GLY A 280 24.79 20.22 -18.70
N GLY A 281 24.02 20.95 -19.52
CA GLY A 281 22.81 21.64 -19.07
C GLY A 281 22.04 22.38 -20.16
N PRO A 282 20.84 22.90 -19.83
CA PRO A 282 20.07 23.78 -20.73
C PRO A 282 20.82 25.08 -21.02
N PRO A 283 20.45 25.83 -22.09
CA PRO A 283 21.07 27.11 -22.37
C PRO A 283 20.85 28.08 -21.21
N ASN A 284 21.88 28.87 -20.88
CA ASN A 284 21.79 29.88 -19.83
C ASN A 284 21.06 31.13 -20.33
N CYS A 285 19.74 31.16 -20.16
CA CYS A 285 18.88 32.26 -20.59
C CYS A 285 18.77 33.33 -19.51
N THR A 286 19.65 34.34 -19.56
CA THR A 286 19.55 35.52 -18.70
C THR A 286 18.60 36.54 -19.30
N LEU A 287 17.70 37.11 -18.51
CA LEU A 287 16.75 38.11 -18.99
C LEU A 287 17.51 39.42 -19.31
N LEU A 288 17.53 39.83 -20.59
CA LEU A 288 18.27 41.03 -21.00
C LEU A 288 17.54 42.32 -20.64
N ASP A 289 16.22 42.33 -20.83
CA ASP A 289 15.40 43.52 -20.62
C ASP A 289 13.96 43.13 -20.23
N CYS A 290 13.33 43.99 -19.43
CA CYS A 290 11.95 43.84 -19.01
C CYS A 290 11.12 44.94 -19.63
N LEU A 291 10.07 44.54 -20.33
CA LEU A 291 9.20 45.50 -20.99
C LEU A 291 8.48 46.35 -19.95
N ASP A 292 8.30 47.62 -20.24
CA ASP A 292 7.45 48.47 -19.42
C ASP A 292 6.03 47.90 -19.28
N PRO A 293 5.33 48.20 -18.17
CA PRO A 293 3.90 47.94 -18.07
C PRO A 293 3.17 48.62 -19.24
N LEU A 294 2.09 47.98 -19.73
CA LEU A 294 1.20 48.66 -20.68
C LEU A 294 0.60 49.88 -19.98
N ALA A 295 0.28 50.93 -20.73
CA ALA A 295 -0.28 52.16 -20.15
C ALA A 295 -1.53 51.92 -19.28
N ALA A 296 -2.33 50.90 -19.61
CA ALA A 296 -3.52 50.51 -18.83
C ALA A 296 -3.19 49.77 -17.52
N ASP A 297 -1.99 49.18 -17.42
CA ASP A 297 -1.54 48.37 -16.28
C ASP A 297 -0.63 49.15 -15.32
N VAL A 298 -0.29 50.40 -15.65
CA VAL A 298 0.47 51.29 -14.76
C VAL A 298 -0.39 51.60 -13.54
N PRO A 299 0.03 51.23 -12.31
CA PRO A 299 -0.74 51.57 -11.11
C PRO A 299 -0.85 53.10 -10.95
N ILE A 300 -1.92 53.56 -10.30
CA ILE A 300 -2.06 54.99 -9.97
C ILE A 300 -0.90 55.40 -9.07
N GLY A 301 -0.35 56.60 -9.31
CA GLY A 301 0.75 57.16 -8.52
C GLY A 301 2.14 56.94 -9.10
N TYR A 302 2.26 56.45 -10.33
CA TYR A 302 3.52 56.27 -11.04
C TYR A 302 3.50 57.06 -12.36
N VAL A 303 4.63 57.70 -12.67
CA VAL A 303 4.85 58.41 -13.93
C VAL A 303 6.22 58.04 -14.50
N LYS A 304 6.28 57.78 -15.81
CA LYS A 304 7.54 57.52 -16.50
C LYS A 304 8.18 58.84 -16.93
N LYS A 305 9.39 59.13 -16.44
CA LYS A 305 10.23 60.26 -16.87
C LYS A 305 11.47 59.75 -17.60
N ASP A 306 12.30 60.65 -18.12
CA ASP A 306 13.51 60.30 -18.89
C ASP A 306 14.52 59.46 -18.10
N VAL A 307 14.52 59.59 -16.76
CA VAL A 307 15.41 58.85 -15.84
C VAL A 307 14.81 57.53 -15.35
N GLY A 308 13.58 57.19 -15.76
CA GLY A 308 12.87 55.98 -15.34
C GLY A 308 11.51 56.25 -14.70
N TRP A 309 10.98 55.24 -14.02
CA TRP A 309 9.72 55.32 -13.29
C TRP A 309 9.90 56.08 -11.96
N MET A 310 9.02 57.04 -11.69
CA MET A 310 9.00 57.85 -10.47
C MET A 310 7.60 57.90 -9.88
N CYS A 311 7.48 58.25 -8.59
CA CYS A 311 6.18 58.54 -8.01
C CYS A 311 5.58 59.81 -8.65
N ASP A 312 4.29 59.76 -8.95
CA ASP A 312 3.56 60.87 -9.52
C ASP A 312 3.05 61.80 -8.41
N GLU A 313 3.82 62.86 -8.16
CA GLU A 313 3.49 63.93 -7.20
C GLU A 313 2.24 64.72 -7.59
N THR A 314 1.74 64.56 -8.82
CA THR A 314 0.54 65.26 -9.32
C THR A 314 -0.69 64.38 -9.40
N ALA A 315 -0.55 63.08 -9.17
CA ALA A 315 -1.68 62.15 -9.18
C ALA A 315 -2.47 62.20 -7.87
N GLY A 316 -3.76 62.55 -7.95
CA GLY A 316 -4.66 62.65 -6.79
C GLY A 316 -4.61 64.02 -6.10
N GLU A 317 -5.33 64.17 -4.98
CA GLU A 317 -5.45 65.46 -4.28
C GLU A 317 -4.15 65.92 -3.60
N ALA A 318 -3.29 64.98 -3.20
CA ALA A 318 -2.05 65.25 -2.46
C ALA A 318 -0.77 64.69 -3.11
N GLY A 319 -0.89 63.99 -4.24
CA GLY A 319 0.23 63.31 -4.90
C GLY A 319 0.60 61.96 -4.28
N TYR A 320 1.61 61.32 -4.87
CA TYR A 320 2.23 60.08 -4.37
C TYR A 320 3.72 60.30 -4.07
N ALA A 321 4.23 59.65 -3.02
CA ALA A 321 5.64 59.71 -2.61
C ALA A 321 6.15 58.32 -2.20
N GLY A 322 7.48 58.16 -2.18
CA GLY A 322 8.17 56.92 -1.85
C GLY A 322 9.31 56.61 -2.82
N ASP A 323 9.92 55.43 -2.65
CA ASP A 323 10.96 54.92 -3.54
C ASP A 323 10.34 53.93 -4.53
N VAL A 324 10.46 54.21 -5.84
CA VAL A 324 9.97 53.28 -6.86
C VAL A 324 10.80 52.01 -6.86
N VAL A 325 10.14 50.89 -6.66
CA VAL A 325 10.69 49.55 -6.81
C VAL A 325 10.09 48.92 -8.07
N ALA A 326 10.94 48.68 -9.06
CA ALA A 326 10.56 48.00 -10.30
C ALA A 326 11.05 46.55 -10.26
N CYS A 327 10.12 45.60 -10.22
CA CYS A 327 10.42 44.17 -10.25
C CYS A 327 9.95 43.58 -11.58
N CYS A 328 10.77 42.75 -12.21
CA CYS A 328 10.34 42.08 -13.42
C CYS A 328 9.52 40.84 -13.11
N ASN A 329 8.32 40.77 -13.65
CA ASN A 329 7.42 39.64 -13.49
C ASN A 329 7.15 39.00 -14.85
N ILE A 330 7.27 37.67 -14.93
CA ILE A 330 6.98 36.90 -16.14
C ILE A 330 5.51 36.50 -16.10
N THR A 331 4.74 37.00 -17.06
CA THR A 331 3.30 36.68 -17.18
C THR A 331 3.10 35.27 -17.74
N SER A 332 1.88 34.73 -17.64
CA SER A 332 1.53 33.41 -18.22
C SER A 332 1.68 33.34 -19.74
N SER A 333 1.75 34.48 -20.43
CA SER A 333 2.06 34.58 -21.86
C SER A 333 3.56 34.65 -22.14
N CYS A 334 4.41 34.43 -21.13
CA CYS A 334 5.87 34.47 -21.22
C CYS A 334 6.42 35.81 -21.70
N VAL A 335 5.70 36.90 -21.42
CA VAL A 335 6.17 38.25 -21.67
C VAL A 335 6.62 38.85 -20.34
N PRO A 336 7.93 39.12 -20.15
CA PRO A 336 8.44 39.77 -18.95
C PRO A 336 8.01 41.24 -18.94
N ARG A 337 7.32 41.65 -17.87
CA ARG A 337 6.87 43.03 -17.68
C ARG A 337 7.31 43.57 -16.32
N LEU A 338 7.66 44.85 -16.29
CA LEU A 338 7.91 45.57 -15.05
C LEU A 338 6.61 45.70 -14.25
N VAL A 339 6.68 45.31 -12.99
CA VAL A 339 5.67 45.55 -11.95
C VAL A 339 6.23 46.59 -11.02
N LEU A 340 5.50 47.69 -10.87
CA LEU A 340 5.91 48.84 -10.07
C LEU A 340 5.29 48.78 -8.68
N SER A 341 6.08 49.11 -7.67
CA SER A 341 5.67 49.20 -6.27
C SER A 341 6.46 50.31 -5.56
N GLY A 342 6.08 50.65 -4.32
CA GLY A 342 6.82 51.59 -3.46
C GLY A 342 6.36 53.04 -3.48
N CYS A 343 5.47 53.44 -4.39
CA CYS A 343 4.76 54.73 -4.30
C CYS A 343 3.45 54.58 -3.53
N PHE A 344 3.25 55.46 -2.56
CA PHE A 344 2.07 55.49 -1.69
C PHE A 344 1.42 56.87 -1.75
N PRO A 345 0.08 56.95 -1.56
CA PRO A 345 -0.60 58.24 -1.53
C PRO A 345 -0.07 59.06 -0.35
N VAL A 346 0.20 60.34 -0.62
CA VAL A 346 0.64 61.30 0.38
C VAL A 346 -0.54 61.62 1.28
N MET A 347 -0.54 61.07 2.50
CA MET A 347 -1.62 61.26 3.46
C MET A 347 -1.34 62.50 4.32
N THR A 348 -2.38 63.28 4.64
CA THR A 348 -2.27 64.34 5.64
C THR A 348 -1.91 63.74 6.99
N CYS A 349 -0.99 64.37 7.71
CA CYS A 349 -0.66 63.96 9.06
C CYS A 349 -1.86 64.25 9.97
N THR A 350 -2.38 63.21 10.62
CA THR A 350 -3.31 63.40 11.73
C THR A 350 -2.52 63.82 12.95
N VAL A 351 -2.94 64.90 13.60
CA VAL A 351 -2.35 65.30 14.88
C VAL A 351 -2.54 64.14 15.86
N PRO A 352 -1.48 63.69 16.55
CA PRO A 352 -1.62 62.72 17.61
C PRO A 352 -2.60 63.25 18.66
N ALA A 353 -3.39 62.36 19.28
CA ALA A 353 -4.33 62.75 20.31
C ALA A 353 -3.60 63.50 21.43
N TYR A 354 -4.00 64.74 21.69
CA TYR A 354 -3.43 65.61 22.72
C TYR A 354 -4.54 66.05 23.68
N ASP A 355 -4.15 66.46 24.89
CA ASP A 355 -5.09 67.01 25.86
C ASP A 355 -5.46 68.46 25.48
N GLU A 356 -6.67 68.67 24.98
CA GLU A 356 -7.19 70.00 24.60
C GLU A 356 -7.29 70.98 25.79
N CYS A 357 -7.22 70.49 27.03
CA CYS A 357 -7.16 71.33 28.23
C CYS A 357 -5.75 71.90 28.44
N MET A 358 -4.71 71.16 28.04
CA MET A 358 -3.31 71.58 28.19
C MET A 358 -2.77 72.30 26.97
N TYR A 359 -3.18 71.87 25.77
CA TYR A 359 -2.66 72.38 24.50
C TYR A 359 -3.75 73.07 23.69
N LYS A 360 -3.39 74.20 23.07
CA LYS A 360 -4.16 74.87 22.03
C LYS A 360 -3.39 74.69 20.71
N ALA A 361 -3.84 73.73 19.90
CA ALA A 361 -3.32 73.52 18.56
C ALA A 361 -4.10 74.45 17.60
N GLU A 362 -3.41 75.40 16.97
CA GLU A 362 -4.02 76.30 15.99
C GLU A 362 -3.72 75.81 14.57
N ASN A 363 -4.74 75.73 13.71
CA ASN A 363 -4.64 75.27 12.32
C ASN A 363 -4.08 73.84 12.12
N CYS A 364 -4.03 73.00 13.15
CA CYS A 364 -3.48 71.64 13.04
C CYS A 364 -4.46 70.58 12.50
N GLY A 365 -5.70 70.91 12.14
CA GLY A 365 -6.75 69.92 11.82
C GLY A 365 -6.44 68.96 10.64
N ALA A 366 -5.65 69.42 9.66
CA ALA A 366 -5.14 68.60 8.57
C ALA A 366 -3.83 69.21 8.07
N ILE A 367 -2.69 68.68 8.54
CA ILE A 367 -1.38 69.19 8.16
C ILE A 367 -0.97 68.50 6.85
N ALA A 368 -0.80 69.28 5.79
CA ALA A 368 -0.29 68.74 4.53
C ALA A 368 1.17 68.31 4.70
N PRO A 369 1.65 67.28 3.99
CA PRO A 369 3.02 66.81 4.18
C PRO A 369 4.07 67.90 3.90
N GLY A 370 5.07 67.97 4.78
CA GLY A 370 6.08 69.04 4.80
C GLY A 370 5.64 70.34 5.48
N GLN A 371 4.37 70.47 5.89
CA GLN A 371 3.91 71.58 6.72
C GLN A 371 4.11 71.28 8.21
N THR A 372 4.31 72.34 8.98
CA THR A 372 4.26 72.31 10.44
C THR A 372 3.00 73.02 10.93
N CYS A 373 2.54 72.68 12.12
CA CYS A 373 1.51 73.47 12.80
C CYS A 373 2.04 73.89 14.18
N GLU A 374 1.51 74.99 14.70
CA GLU A 374 1.92 75.52 15.99
C GLU A 374 0.96 75.04 17.08
N ALA A 375 1.52 74.50 18.16
CA ALA A 375 0.78 74.12 19.35
C ALA A 375 1.31 74.93 20.54
N HIS A 376 0.43 75.64 21.23
CA HIS A 376 0.78 76.43 22.41
C HIS A 376 0.19 75.82 23.68
N CYS A 377 0.88 75.97 24.82
CA CYS A 377 0.28 75.65 26.12
C CYS A 377 -0.86 76.63 26.45
N ARG A 378 -1.98 76.12 26.95
CA ARG A 378 -3.04 76.96 27.55
C ARG A 378 -2.60 77.42 28.94
N LEU A 379 -2.97 78.63 29.34
CA LEU A 379 -2.78 79.06 30.74
C LEU A 379 -3.60 78.16 31.69
N PRO A 380 -3.05 77.77 32.87
CA PRO A 380 -1.82 78.27 33.51
C PRO A 380 -0.53 77.55 33.11
N TYR A 381 -0.60 76.58 32.18
CA TYR A 381 0.56 75.79 31.76
C TYR A 381 1.56 76.65 30.98
N VAL A 382 2.85 76.49 31.26
CA VAL A 382 3.94 77.21 30.57
C VAL A 382 4.79 76.18 29.84
N GLY A 383 5.02 76.41 28.55
CA GLY A 383 5.91 75.55 27.77
C GLY A 383 7.33 75.67 28.31
N VAL A 384 7.97 74.53 28.57
CA VAL A 384 9.41 74.52 28.87
C VAL A 384 10.10 74.57 27.51
N GLU A 385 10.71 75.70 27.16
CA GLU A 385 11.61 75.79 26.00
C GLU A 385 12.89 75.01 26.34
N ASP A 386 12.85 73.69 26.18
CA ASP A 386 14.10 72.92 26.14
C ASP A 386 14.75 73.15 24.77
N GLU A 387 16.04 73.48 24.81
CA GLU A 387 16.94 73.90 23.74
C GLU A 387 16.97 73.01 22.46
N PRO A 388 17.50 73.53 21.32
CA PRO A 388 17.34 72.93 20.01
C PRO A 388 18.18 71.66 19.84
N GLY A 389 17.55 70.51 20.03
CA GLY A 389 18.06 69.21 19.59
C GLY A 389 16.96 68.42 18.90
N CYS A 390 17.09 68.17 17.59
CA CYS A 390 16.25 67.20 16.85
C CYS A 390 16.25 65.85 17.60
N PRO A 391 15.06 65.23 17.80
CA PRO A 391 14.50 64.41 16.73
C PRO A 391 12.96 64.37 16.67
N ASP A 392 12.41 64.46 15.45
CA ASP A 392 11.17 63.89 14.87
C ASP A 392 9.85 63.71 15.65
N GLN A 393 9.71 64.03 16.94
CA GLN A 393 8.42 64.12 17.63
C GLN A 393 8.52 65.12 18.78
N VAL A 394 8.24 66.40 18.52
CA VAL A 394 8.11 67.41 19.58
C VAL A 394 6.64 67.81 19.70
N LEU A 395 5.91 67.11 20.56
CA LEU A 395 4.90 67.78 21.38
C LEU A 395 5.68 68.38 22.55
N ALA A 396 5.79 69.71 22.59
CA ALA A 396 6.36 70.42 23.75
C ALA A 396 5.66 69.92 25.02
N ALA A 397 6.39 69.57 26.07
CA ALA A 397 5.75 69.14 27.31
C ALA A 397 5.23 70.37 28.08
N CYS A 398 3.92 70.59 28.11
CA CYS A 398 3.30 71.51 29.05
C CYS A 398 3.32 70.89 30.45
N ARG A 399 3.82 71.62 31.45
CA ARG A 399 3.76 71.24 32.87
C ARG A 399 2.84 72.14 33.67
#